data_AF-A0A949MJT2-F1
#
_entry.id   AF-A0A949MJT2-F1
#
_cell.length_a   1.000
_cell.length_b   1.000
_cell.length_c   1.000
_cell.angle_alpha   90.00
_cell.angle_beta   90.00
_cell.angle_gamma   90.00
#
_symmetry.space_group_name_H-M   'P 1'
#
loop_
_entity.id
_entity.type
_entity.pdbx_description
1 polymer ?
#
loop_
_entity_poly.entity_id
_entity_poly.type
_entity_poly.pdbx_seq_one_letter_code
_entity_poly.pdbx_strand_id
1 'polypeptide(L)'
;MTIKTMTIHRNLLLLAAALLLAACSAVQLGYRNADTFLYWWLDKYADFDDAQSVLVRRKIADYLAWHRRNELPRYASLLDDFANRAMADITPTQVCDDWARVSDVLRDDVRHTTPDAAALAVTLSSAQVERVKKQLDKNNREFDEKYRSASPAKLRENRLDAATDRLEWLYGSISSAQQAQLGKLLDASPWDGNRWAAERRRRQQELLQLLSEAQRQPQAAV
;
A
#
# COMPACT_ATOMS: atom_id res chain seq x y z
N MET A 1 24.91 40.60 20.58
CA MET A 1 24.88 39.24 19.97
C MET A 1 23.69 38.39 20.46
N THR A 2 22.59 39.02 20.92
CA THR A 2 21.47 38.37 21.65
C THR A 2 20.15 38.37 20.86
N ILE A 3 19.90 39.38 20.03
CA ILE A 3 18.65 39.52 19.26
C ILE A 3 18.56 38.49 18.11
N LYS A 4 19.69 38.22 17.43
CA LYS A 4 19.76 37.24 16.33
C LYS A 4 19.51 35.81 16.82
N THR A 5 20.08 35.44 17.97
CA THR A 5 19.87 34.15 18.63
C THR A 5 18.43 33.97 19.10
N MET A 6 17.82 34.97 19.74
CA MET A 6 16.40 34.90 20.14
C MET A 6 15.44 34.73 18.95
N THR A 7 15.74 35.36 17.80
CA THR A 7 14.92 35.21 16.59
C THR A 7 15.04 33.81 15.98
N ILE A 8 16.25 33.24 15.99
CA ILE A 8 16.50 31.86 15.54
C ILE A 8 15.76 30.86 16.43
N HIS A 9 15.82 31.03 17.76
CA HIS A 9 15.14 30.12 18.70
C HIS A 9 13.61 30.20 18.58
N ARG A 10 13.06 31.41 18.38
CA ARG A 10 11.63 31.59 18.11
C ARG A 10 11.20 30.92 16.81
N ASN A 11 11.99 31.04 15.74
CA ASN A 11 11.69 30.40 14.46
C ASN A 11 11.82 28.87 14.55
N LEU A 12 12.79 28.34 15.29
CA LEU A 12 12.93 26.91 15.57
C LEU A 12 11.76 26.38 16.41
N LEU A 13 11.32 27.11 17.43
CA LEU A 13 10.15 26.76 18.25
C LEU A 13 8.85 26.79 17.42
N LEU A 14 8.68 27.79 16.55
CA LEU A 14 7.52 27.86 15.65
C LEU A 14 7.55 26.75 14.61
N LEU A 15 8.72 26.38 14.09
CA LEU A 15 8.88 25.26 13.16
C LEU A 15 8.61 23.92 13.87
N ALA A 16 9.14 23.72 15.08
CA ALA A 16 8.87 22.54 15.89
C ALA A 16 7.38 22.43 16.26
N ALA A 17 6.74 23.53 16.64
CA ALA A 17 5.30 23.57 16.90
C ALA A 17 4.48 23.29 15.64
N ALA A 18 4.87 23.83 14.48
CA ALA A 18 4.21 23.55 13.20
C ALA A 18 4.39 22.09 12.76
N LEU A 19 5.56 21.50 13.00
CA LEU A 19 5.83 20.08 12.74
C LEU A 19 5.06 19.17 13.70
N LEU A 20 4.93 19.54 14.98
CA LEU A 20 4.12 18.81 15.97
C LEU A 20 2.63 18.91 15.65
N LEU A 21 2.14 20.07 15.20
CA LEU A 21 0.76 20.26 14.72
C LEU A 21 0.47 19.51 13.42
N ALA A 22 1.45 19.40 12.51
CA ALA A 22 1.35 18.59 11.31
C ALA A 22 1.48 17.07 11.60
N ALA A 23 2.11 16.69 12.71
CA ALA A 23 2.27 15.30 13.13
C ALA A 23 0.99 14.68 13.71
N CYS A 24 0.00 15.50 14.13
CA CYS A 24 -1.25 15.01 14.71
C CYS A 24 -2.16 14.22 13.76
N SER A 25 -1.83 14.15 12.46
CA SER A 25 -2.41 13.11 11.60
C SER A 25 -1.48 12.77 10.44
N ALA A 26 -0.52 11.88 10.70
CA ALA A 26 0.31 11.27 9.66
C ALA A 26 -0.54 10.68 8.51
N VAL A 27 -1.74 10.18 8.85
CA VAL A 27 -2.76 9.73 7.88
C VAL A 27 -3.23 10.88 7.00
N GLN A 28 -3.64 12.02 7.57
CA GLN A 28 -4.10 13.16 6.80
C GLN A 28 -2.98 13.77 5.96
N LEU A 29 -1.76 13.87 6.50
CA LEU A 29 -0.60 14.37 5.76
C LEU A 29 -0.22 13.44 4.61
N GLY A 30 -0.14 12.14 4.88
CA GLY A 30 0.15 11.13 3.86
C GLY A 30 -0.91 11.09 2.78
N TYR A 31 -2.19 11.12 3.17
CA TYR A 31 -3.31 11.08 2.25
C TYR A 31 -3.42 12.37 1.41
N ARG A 32 -3.12 13.54 1.99
CA ARG A 32 -3.13 14.81 1.26
C ARG A 32 -2.09 14.84 0.13
N ASN A 33 -0.98 14.13 0.28
CA ASN A 33 0.08 14.01 -0.73
C ASN A 33 0.04 12.65 -1.47
N ALA A 34 -1.05 11.90 -1.35
CA ALA A 34 -1.17 10.57 -1.95
C ALA A 34 -1.05 10.61 -3.47
N ASP A 35 -1.45 11.71 -4.11
CA ASP A 35 -1.32 11.91 -5.55
C ASP A 35 0.14 11.81 -6.02
N THR A 36 1.04 12.48 -5.31
CA THR A 36 2.47 12.52 -5.59
C THR A 36 3.11 11.17 -5.31
N PHE A 37 2.77 10.55 -4.17
CA PHE A 37 3.32 9.24 -3.82
C PHE A 37 2.85 8.13 -4.77
N LEU A 38 1.57 8.12 -5.15
CA LEU A 38 1.03 7.16 -6.12
C LEU A 38 1.67 7.35 -7.50
N TYR A 39 1.85 8.60 -7.93
CA TYR A 39 2.53 8.90 -9.19
C TYR A 39 3.96 8.35 -9.19
N TRP A 40 4.78 8.69 -8.19
CA TRP A 40 6.16 8.21 -8.10
C TRP A 40 6.25 6.69 -7.99
N TRP A 41 5.30 6.07 -7.28
CA TRP A 41 5.24 4.63 -7.18
C TRP A 41 4.96 3.98 -8.54
N LEU A 42 3.97 4.45 -9.30
CA LEU A 42 3.65 3.94 -10.63
C LEU A 42 4.78 4.21 -11.63
N ASP A 43 5.34 5.42 -11.62
CA ASP A 43 6.40 5.87 -12.51
C ASP A 43 7.67 5.02 -12.34
N LYS A 44 7.98 4.58 -11.12
CA LYS A 44 9.08 3.63 -10.86
C LYS A 44 8.95 2.33 -11.67
N TYR A 45 7.72 1.87 -11.95
CA TYR A 45 7.48 0.68 -12.77
C TYR A 45 7.55 0.98 -14.26
N ALA A 46 6.86 2.02 -14.72
CA ALA A 46 6.58 2.22 -16.13
C ALA A 46 7.46 3.27 -16.82
N ASP A 47 8.09 4.21 -16.10
CA ASP A 47 8.87 5.33 -16.67
C ASP A 47 8.03 6.12 -17.67
N PHE A 48 7.04 6.86 -17.16
CA PHE A 48 6.06 7.51 -18.04
C PHE A 48 6.70 8.60 -18.89
N ASP A 49 6.30 8.67 -20.16
CA ASP A 49 6.61 9.83 -21.01
C ASP A 49 5.73 11.04 -20.66
N ASP A 50 6.01 12.20 -21.26
CA ASP A 50 5.31 13.45 -20.96
C ASP A 50 3.78 13.34 -21.12
N ALA A 51 3.30 12.64 -22.15
CA ALA A 51 1.87 12.50 -22.41
C ALA A 51 1.21 11.56 -21.38
N GLN A 52 1.86 10.42 -21.10
CA GLN A 52 1.44 9.47 -20.07
C GLN A 52 1.47 10.11 -18.68
N SER A 53 2.48 10.92 -18.35
CA SER A 53 2.58 11.61 -17.07
C SER A 53 1.40 12.55 -16.82
N VAL A 54 0.98 13.32 -17.83
CA VAL A 54 -0.20 14.18 -17.74
C VAL A 54 -1.47 13.34 -17.53
N LEU A 55 -1.63 12.25 -18.30
CA LEU A 55 -2.76 11.34 -18.17
C LEU A 55 -2.84 10.73 -16.77
N VAL A 56 -1.74 10.13 -16.29
CA VAL A 56 -1.67 9.41 -15.01
C VAL A 56 -1.94 10.36 -13.84
N ARG A 57 -1.35 11.56 -13.84
CA ARG A 57 -1.60 12.55 -12.78
C ARG A 57 -3.07 12.94 -12.69
N ARG A 58 -3.72 13.16 -13.84
CA ARG A 58 -5.16 13.46 -13.89
C ARG A 58 -5.98 12.28 -13.35
N LYS A 59 -5.72 11.05 -13.81
CA LYS A 59 -6.44 9.86 -13.36
C LYS A 59 -6.26 9.59 -11.87
N ILE A 60 -5.07 9.79 -11.32
CA ILE A 60 -4.83 9.71 -9.87
C ILE A 60 -5.64 10.76 -9.11
N ALA A 61 -5.69 12.01 -9.60
CA ALA A 61 -6.47 13.07 -8.95
C ALA A 61 -7.97 12.76 -8.95
N ASP A 62 -8.51 12.29 -10.10
CA ASP A 62 -9.90 11.88 -10.24
C ASP A 62 -10.23 10.72 -9.30
N TYR A 63 -9.37 9.69 -9.29
CA TYR A 63 -9.47 8.54 -8.39
C TYR A 63 -9.49 8.96 -6.92
N LEU A 64 -8.53 9.76 -6.47
CA LEU A 64 -8.46 10.20 -5.07
C LEU A 64 -9.66 11.07 -4.68
N ALA A 65 -10.19 11.87 -5.61
CA ALA A 65 -11.41 12.64 -5.37
C ALA A 65 -12.63 11.72 -5.20
N TRP A 66 -12.76 10.68 -6.02
CA TRP A 66 -13.81 9.67 -5.89
C TRP A 66 -13.63 8.84 -4.60
N HIS A 67 -12.43 8.33 -4.32
CA HIS A 67 -12.11 7.51 -3.16
C HIS A 67 -12.40 8.25 -1.86
N ARG A 68 -12.07 9.55 -1.76
CA ARG A 68 -12.42 10.38 -0.59
C ARG A 68 -13.92 10.49 -0.35
N ARG A 69 -14.71 10.60 -1.42
CA ARG A 69 -16.16 10.80 -1.31
C ARG A 69 -16.93 9.50 -1.07
N ASN A 70 -16.44 8.38 -1.60
CA ASN A 70 -17.20 7.13 -1.64
C ASN A 70 -16.59 6.04 -0.75
N GLU A 71 -15.27 5.83 -0.79
CA GLU A 71 -14.63 4.70 -0.09
C GLU A 71 -14.14 5.05 1.32
N LEU A 72 -13.55 6.22 1.55
CA LEU A 72 -13.09 6.60 2.88
C LEU A 72 -14.20 6.57 3.95
N PRO A 73 -15.43 7.05 3.70
CA PRO A 73 -16.52 6.93 4.68
C PRO A 73 -16.89 5.47 4.98
N ARG A 74 -16.85 4.59 3.97
CA ARG A 74 -17.12 3.14 4.15
C ARG A 74 -16.02 2.49 4.98
N TYR A 75 -14.75 2.80 4.72
CA TYR A 75 -13.64 2.34 5.54
C TYR A 75 -13.74 2.82 6.98
N ALA A 76 -14.09 4.10 7.18
CA ALA A 76 -14.27 4.66 8.52
C ALA A 76 -15.39 3.92 9.29
N SER A 77 -16.53 3.65 8.63
CA SER A 77 -17.62 2.88 9.24
C SER A 77 -17.20 1.46 9.61
N LEU A 78 -16.50 0.75 8.71
CA LEU A 78 -16.02 -0.61 9.01
C LEU A 78 -15.02 -0.63 10.18
N LEU A 79 -14.12 0.35 10.21
CA LEU A 79 -13.14 0.48 11.29
C LEU A 79 -13.81 0.83 12.62
N ASP A 80 -14.85 1.67 12.62
CA ASP A 80 -15.62 1.99 13.82
C ASP A 80 -16.34 0.75 14.36
N ASP A 81 -16.98 -0.04 13.49
CA ASP A 81 -17.61 -1.32 13.86
C ASP A 81 -16.60 -2.34 14.44
N PHE A 82 -15.37 -2.36 13.93
CA PHE A 82 -14.30 -3.19 14.47
C PHE A 82 -13.80 -2.67 15.82
N ALA A 83 -13.61 -1.36 15.95
CA ALA A 83 -13.18 -0.74 17.20
C ALA A 83 -14.18 -0.97 18.33
N ASN A 84 -15.48 -0.82 18.06
CA ASN A 84 -16.56 -1.03 19.03
C ASN A 84 -16.65 -2.47 19.54
N ARG A 85 -16.12 -3.44 18.79
CA ARG A 85 -16.12 -4.87 19.16
C ARG A 85 -14.73 -5.41 19.54
N ALA A 86 -13.69 -4.58 19.54
CA ALA A 86 -12.30 -5.04 19.65
C ALA A 86 -11.99 -5.78 20.97
N MET A 87 -12.72 -5.48 22.06
CA MET A 87 -12.55 -6.11 23.37
C MET A 87 -13.44 -7.35 23.58
N ALA A 88 -14.36 -7.63 22.66
CA ALA A 88 -15.24 -8.79 22.74
C ALA A 88 -14.60 -10.02 22.09
N ASP A 89 -15.03 -11.21 22.53
CA ASP A 89 -14.65 -12.45 21.86
C ASP A 89 -15.17 -12.45 20.41
N ILE A 90 -14.32 -12.92 19.49
CA ILE A 90 -14.63 -13.03 18.07
C ILE A 90 -14.78 -14.50 17.68
N THR A 91 -15.81 -14.81 16.90
CA THR A 91 -16.07 -16.15 16.37
C THR A 91 -15.51 -16.30 14.95
N PRO A 92 -15.18 -17.52 14.51
CA PRO A 92 -14.73 -17.75 13.12
C PRO A 92 -15.73 -17.25 12.07
N THR A 93 -17.03 -17.41 12.31
CA THR A 93 -18.08 -16.90 11.40
C THR A 93 -18.03 -15.38 11.29
N GLN A 94 -17.88 -14.67 12.41
CA GLN A 94 -17.73 -13.21 12.38
C GLN A 94 -16.49 -12.78 11.61
N VAL A 95 -15.36 -13.48 11.74
CA VAL A 95 -14.16 -13.18 10.94
C VAL A 95 -14.43 -13.35 9.45
N CYS A 96 -15.12 -14.42 9.04
CA CYS A 96 -15.47 -14.66 7.64
C CYS A 96 -16.42 -13.58 7.09
N ASP A 97 -17.43 -13.19 7.87
CA ASP A 97 -18.37 -12.14 7.48
C ASP A 97 -17.68 -10.78 7.37
N ASP A 98 -16.82 -10.44 8.34
CA ASP A 98 -16.01 -9.22 8.34
C ASP A 98 -15.07 -9.19 7.13
N TRP A 99 -14.44 -10.33 6.78
CA TRP A 99 -13.62 -10.46 5.58
C TRP A 99 -14.42 -10.27 4.30
N ALA A 100 -15.65 -10.80 4.22
CA ALA A 100 -16.52 -10.60 3.07
C ALA A 100 -16.89 -9.12 2.89
N ARG A 101 -17.22 -8.42 4.00
CA ARG A 101 -17.49 -6.96 3.96
C ARG A 101 -16.28 -6.18 3.48
N VAL A 102 -15.09 -6.43 4.02
CA VAL A 102 -13.85 -5.76 3.59
C VAL A 102 -13.56 -6.05 2.11
N SER A 103 -13.73 -7.29 1.68
CA SER A 103 -13.49 -7.70 0.30
C SER A 103 -14.44 -7.03 -0.70
N ASP A 104 -15.67 -6.75 -0.29
CA ASP A 104 -16.65 -6.08 -1.14
C ASP A 104 -16.25 -4.62 -1.41
N VAL A 105 -15.86 -3.89 -0.36
CA VAL A 105 -15.40 -2.50 -0.50
C VAL A 105 -14.14 -2.42 -1.38
N LEU A 106 -13.18 -3.33 -1.19
CA LEU A 106 -11.99 -3.40 -2.03
C LEU A 106 -12.30 -3.77 -3.50
N ARG A 107 -13.37 -4.52 -3.75
CA ARG A 107 -13.78 -4.89 -5.12
C ARG A 107 -14.33 -3.70 -5.87
N ASP A 108 -15.07 -2.82 -5.21
CA ASP A 108 -15.60 -1.59 -5.83
C ASP A 108 -14.46 -0.65 -6.23
N ASP A 109 -13.45 -0.50 -5.37
CA ASP A 109 -12.23 0.27 -5.66
C ASP A 109 -11.50 -0.24 -6.92
N VAL A 110 -11.31 -1.56 -7.02
CA VAL A 110 -10.72 -2.20 -8.20
C VAL A 110 -11.58 -1.98 -9.45
N ARG A 111 -12.91 -2.14 -9.34
CA ARG A 111 -13.83 -1.93 -10.48
C ARG A 111 -13.79 -0.49 -10.98
N HIS A 112 -13.72 0.48 -10.07
CA HIS A 112 -13.66 1.90 -10.43
C HIS A 112 -12.36 2.26 -11.15
N THR A 113 -11.23 1.71 -10.71
CA THR A 113 -9.90 2.04 -11.25
C THR A 113 -9.52 1.25 -12.50
N THR A 114 -10.14 0.09 -12.74
CA THR A 114 -9.81 -0.79 -13.87
C THR A 114 -9.87 -0.10 -15.25
N PRO A 115 -10.90 0.70 -15.60
CA PRO A 115 -10.94 1.38 -16.89
C PRO A 115 -9.77 2.35 -17.11
N ASP A 116 -9.35 3.06 -16.05
CA ASP A 116 -8.24 4.00 -16.13
C ASP A 116 -6.90 3.27 -16.28
N ALA A 117 -6.72 2.15 -15.57
CA ALA A 117 -5.56 1.29 -15.72
C ALA A 117 -5.49 0.67 -17.13
N ALA A 118 -6.63 0.26 -17.70
CA ALA A 118 -6.71 -0.27 -19.06
C ALA A 118 -6.38 0.80 -20.12
N ALA A 119 -6.88 2.03 -19.94
CA ALA A 119 -6.55 3.16 -20.81
C ALA A 119 -5.05 3.49 -20.78
N LEU A 120 -4.39 3.35 -19.63
CA LEU A 120 -2.94 3.49 -19.53
C LEU A 120 -2.22 2.30 -20.21
N ALA A 121 -2.69 1.07 -19.99
CA ALA A 121 -2.05 -0.14 -20.49
C ALA A 121 -1.86 -0.13 -22.01
N VAL A 122 -2.85 0.34 -22.78
CA VAL A 122 -2.78 0.44 -24.25
C VAL A 122 -1.79 1.50 -24.76
N THR A 123 -1.31 2.38 -23.89
CA THR A 123 -0.30 3.39 -24.23
C THR A 123 1.12 2.95 -23.92
N LEU A 124 1.32 1.84 -23.18
CA LEU A 124 2.65 1.41 -22.76
C LEU A 124 3.42 0.79 -23.92
N SER A 125 4.63 1.30 -24.16
CA SER A 125 5.55 0.71 -25.14
C SER A 125 6.12 -0.63 -24.66
N SER A 126 6.66 -1.43 -25.58
CA SER A 126 7.30 -2.70 -25.25
C SER A 126 8.50 -2.52 -24.31
N ALA A 127 9.24 -1.42 -24.44
CA ALA A 127 10.33 -1.08 -23.51
C ALA A 127 9.80 -0.81 -22.09
N GLN A 128 8.65 -0.15 -21.95
CA GLN A 128 8.02 0.11 -20.66
C GLN A 128 7.46 -1.16 -20.03
N VAL A 129 6.85 -2.06 -20.80
CA VAL A 129 6.40 -3.37 -20.29
C VAL A 129 7.57 -4.23 -19.80
N GLU A 130 8.69 -4.23 -20.52
CA GLU A 130 9.92 -4.90 -20.05
C GLU A 130 10.47 -4.26 -18.76
N ARG A 131 10.33 -2.94 -18.60
CA ARG A 131 10.70 -2.28 -17.34
C ARG A 131 9.78 -2.70 -16.19
N VAL A 132 8.48 -2.75 -16.41
CA VAL A 132 7.50 -3.26 -15.42
C VAL A 132 7.92 -4.66 -14.98
N LYS A 133 8.22 -5.55 -15.94
CA LYS A 133 8.72 -6.90 -15.65
C LYS A 133 9.98 -6.88 -14.79
N LYS A 134 11.00 -6.08 -15.15
CA LYS A 134 12.24 -5.95 -14.37
C LYS A 134 11.99 -5.49 -12.94
N GLN A 135 11.08 -4.53 -12.74
CA GLN A 135 10.73 -4.04 -11.42
C GLN A 135 9.98 -5.11 -10.60
N LEU A 136 9.08 -5.88 -11.23
CA LEU A 136 8.42 -7.03 -10.59
C LEU A 136 9.43 -8.11 -10.18
N ASP A 137 10.35 -8.45 -11.08
CA ASP A 137 11.42 -9.44 -10.82
C ASP A 137 12.34 -8.99 -9.68
N LYS A 138 12.66 -7.69 -9.60
CA LYS A 138 13.41 -7.11 -8.47
C LYS A 138 12.65 -7.30 -7.16
N ASN A 139 11.37 -6.91 -7.11
CA ASN A 139 10.55 -7.03 -5.90
C ASN A 139 10.39 -8.50 -5.48
N ASN A 140 10.37 -9.43 -6.43
CA ASN A 140 10.30 -10.86 -6.14
C ASN A 140 11.60 -11.41 -5.55
N ARG A 141 12.77 -10.92 -6.00
CA ARG A 141 14.06 -11.28 -5.38
C ARG A 141 14.14 -10.79 -3.94
N GLU A 142 13.77 -9.53 -3.69
CA GLU A 142 13.72 -8.95 -2.35
C GLU A 142 12.75 -9.73 -1.43
N PHE A 143 11.59 -10.14 -1.96
CA PHE A 143 10.66 -11.00 -1.22
C PHE A 143 11.27 -12.37 -0.91
N ASP A 144 11.87 -13.02 -1.90
CA ASP A 144 12.45 -14.36 -1.73
C ASP A 144 13.60 -14.34 -0.72
N GLU A 145 14.49 -13.34 -0.79
CA GLU A 145 15.57 -13.13 0.17
C GLU A 145 15.04 -12.99 1.60
N LYS A 146 13.98 -12.20 1.78
CA LYS A 146 13.40 -11.94 3.11
C LYS A 146 12.58 -13.12 3.66
N TYR A 147 11.91 -13.88 2.79
CA TYR A 147 10.81 -14.77 3.23
C TYR A 147 10.90 -16.23 2.76
N ARG A 148 11.76 -16.57 1.81
CA ARG A 148 11.92 -17.95 1.29
C ARG A 148 13.33 -18.51 1.50
N SER A 149 14.33 -17.68 1.23
CA SER A 149 15.75 -18.06 1.30
C SER A 149 16.36 -17.80 2.68
N ALA A 150 15.65 -17.10 3.56
CA ALA A 150 16.08 -16.86 4.94
C ALA A 150 16.13 -18.16 5.74
N SER A 151 17.08 -18.27 6.67
CA SER A 151 17.10 -19.37 7.65
C SER A 151 15.81 -19.35 8.50
N PRO A 152 15.40 -20.47 9.11
CA PRO A 152 14.19 -20.50 9.94
C PRO A 152 14.15 -19.42 11.03
N ALA A 153 15.29 -19.17 11.69
CA ALA A 153 15.41 -18.11 12.70
C ALA A 153 15.24 -16.71 12.10
N LYS A 154 15.89 -16.42 10.96
CA LYS A 154 15.79 -15.11 10.31
C LYS A 154 14.41 -14.87 9.70
N LEU A 155 13.77 -15.91 9.17
CA LEU A 155 12.38 -15.84 8.71
C LEU A 155 11.44 -15.45 9.85
N ARG A 156 11.60 -16.09 11.01
CA ARG A 156 10.79 -15.78 12.20
C ARG A 156 10.99 -14.32 12.64
N GLU A 157 12.23 -13.85 12.71
CA GLU A 157 12.56 -12.45 13.00
C GLU A 157 11.91 -11.50 12.00
N ASN A 158 12.11 -11.71 10.70
CA ASN A 158 11.53 -10.89 9.63
C ASN A 158 10.00 -10.82 9.70
N ARG A 159 9.33 -11.92 10.08
CA ARG A 159 7.88 -11.98 10.26
C ARG A 159 7.43 -11.23 11.51
N LEU A 160 8.17 -11.38 12.62
CA LEU A 160 7.87 -10.68 13.87
C LEU A 160 8.04 -9.17 13.71
N ASP A 161 9.15 -8.71 13.15
CA ASP A 161 9.40 -7.28 12.91
C ASP A 161 8.31 -6.68 12.03
N ALA A 162 7.99 -7.33 10.91
CA ALA A 162 6.95 -6.84 10.01
C ALA A 162 5.55 -6.84 10.66
N ALA A 163 5.26 -7.74 11.60
CA ALA A 163 4.00 -7.75 12.32
C ALA A 163 3.96 -6.66 13.41
N THR A 164 5.07 -6.47 14.14
CA THR A 164 5.26 -5.40 15.12
C THR A 164 5.10 -4.04 14.46
N ASP A 165 5.83 -3.76 13.38
CA ASP A 165 5.76 -2.47 12.65
C ASP A 165 4.31 -2.10 12.27
N ARG A 166 3.53 -3.08 11.81
CA ARG A 166 2.12 -2.86 11.42
C ARG A 166 1.23 -2.58 12.63
N LEU A 167 1.43 -3.30 13.73
CA LEU A 167 0.67 -3.07 14.95
C LEU A 167 1.03 -1.72 15.57
N GLU A 168 2.30 -1.36 15.61
CA GLU A 168 2.75 -0.09 16.17
C GLU A 168 2.30 1.11 15.36
N TRP A 169 2.24 0.96 14.03
CA TRP A 169 1.66 1.98 13.18
C TRP A 169 0.17 2.26 13.47
N LEU A 170 -0.59 1.24 13.89
CA LEU A 170 -2.03 1.35 14.13
C LEU A 170 -2.38 1.67 15.59
N TYR A 171 -1.74 0.98 16.54
CA TYR A 171 -2.07 0.99 17.97
C TYR A 171 -1.05 1.76 18.83
N GLY A 172 0.07 2.20 18.25
CA GLY A 172 1.21 2.71 18.99
C GLY A 172 2.08 1.59 19.58
N SER A 173 3.08 1.97 20.37
CA SER A 173 4.08 1.04 20.92
C SER A 173 3.46 -0.18 21.62
N ILE A 174 3.96 -1.38 21.31
CA ILE A 174 3.52 -2.61 21.98
C ILE A 174 4.52 -3.05 23.05
N SER A 175 4.04 -3.59 24.16
CA SER A 175 4.89 -4.11 25.24
C SER A 175 5.65 -5.37 24.80
N SER A 176 6.77 -5.66 25.47
CA SER A 176 7.52 -6.90 25.25
C SER A 176 6.67 -8.17 25.48
N ALA A 177 5.68 -8.10 26.37
CA ALA A 177 4.73 -9.19 26.60
C ALA A 177 3.80 -9.39 25.38
N GLN A 178 3.29 -8.31 24.79
CA GLN A 178 2.48 -8.36 23.56
C GLN A 178 3.31 -8.85 22.36
N GLN A 179 4.56 -8.40 22.23
CA GLN A 179 5.47 -8.87 21.18
C GLN A 179 5.79 -10.37 21.33
N ALA A 180 6.01 -10.85 22.56
CA ALA A 180 6.20 -12.28 22.81
C ALA A 180 4.96 -13.10 22.45
N GLN A 181 3.76 -12.59 22.77
CA GLN A 181 2.50 -13.23 22.37
C GLN A 181 2.31 -13.25 20.85
N LEU A 182 2.63 -12.15 20.17
CA LEU A 182 2.62 -12.07 18.71
C LEU A 182 3.55 -13.11 18.07
N GLY A 183 4.73 -13.29 18.65
CA GLY A 183 5.66 -14.34 18.23
C GLY A 183 5.03 -15.73 18.26
N LYS A 184 4.33 -16.10 19.35
CA LYS A 184 3.62 -17.39 19.46
C LYS A 184 2.52 -17.54 18.41
N LEU A 185 1.76 -16.48 18.15
CA LEU A 185 0.72 -16.49 17.11
C LEU A 185 1.31 -16.68 15.71
N LEU A 186 2.46 -16.06 15.42
CA LEU A 186 3.16 -16.21 14.15
C LEU A 186 3.74 -17.61 13.97
N ASP A 187 4.21 -18.23 15.05
CA ASP A 187 4.74 -19.59 15.07
C ASP A 187 3.62 -20.63 14.80
N ALA A 188 2.39 -20.37 15.28
CA ALA A 188 1.21 -21.21 15.04
C ALA A 188 0.49 -20.93 13.71
N SER A 189 0.90 -19.87 12.99
CA SER A 189 0.22 -19.42 11.76
C SER A 189 0.45 -20.39 10.59
N PRO A 190 -0.58 -20.67 9.77
CA PRO A 190 -0.46 -21.50 8.56
C PRO A 190 0.23 -20.79 7.38
N TRP A 191 0.84 -19.62 7.63
CA TRP A 191 1.49 -18.82 6.59
C TRP A 191 2.69 -19.57 5.99
N ASP A 192 2.79 -19.58 4.67
CA ASP A 192 3.86 -20.24 3.91
C ASP A 192 4.38 -19.30 2.81
N GLY A 193 5.66 -18.90 2.93
CA GLY A 193 6.32 -18.01 1.98
C GLY A 193 6.38 -18.55 0.56
N ASN A 194 6.39 -19.87 0.36
CA ASN A 194 6.36 -20.49 -0.97
C ASN A 194 5.00 -20.33 -1.63
N ARG A 195 3.91 -20.55 -0.88
CA ARG A 195 2.54 -20.34 -1.39
C ARG A 195 2.31 -18.88 -1.77
N TRP A 196 2.73 -17.94 -0.92
CA TRP A 196 2.64 -16.51 -1.20
C TRP A 196 3.46 -16.10 -2.44
N ALA A 197 4.68 -16.62 -2.56
CA ALA A 197 5.54 -16.37 -3.71
C ALA A 197 4.96 -16.91 -5.03
N ALA A 198 4.33 -18.09 -5.00
CA ALA A 198 3.68 -18.69 -6.16
C ALA A 198 2.47 -17.84 -6.61
N GLU A 199 1.60 -17.45 -5.67
CA GLU A 199 0.45 -16.59 -5.95
C GLU A 199 0.87 -15.25 -6.56
N ARG A 200 1.88 -14.59 -5.98
CA ARG A 200 2.43 -13.32 -6.50
C ARG A 200 2.89 -13.45 -7.94
N ARG A 201 3.68 -14.48 -8.23
CA ARG A 201 4.24 -14.70 -9.57
C ARG A 201 3.16 -15.04 -10.58
N ARG A 202 2.14 -15.82 -10.21
CA ARG A 202 1.00 -16.11 -11.08
C ARG A 202 0.27 -14.83 -11.51
N ARG A 203 -0.12 -13.98 -10.56
CA ARG A 203 -0.79 -12.69 -10.86
C ARG A 203 0.06 -11.75 -11.70
N GLN A 204 1.37 -11.75 -11.48
CA GLN A 204 2.30 -10.93 -12.26
C GLN A 204 2.46 -11.43 -13.70
N GLN A 205 2.45 -12.75 -13.90
CA GLN A 205 2.44 -13.34 -15.24
C GLN A 205 1.14 -13.00 -15.97
N GLU A 206 0.00 -13.12 -15.29
CA GLU A 206 -1.31 -12.69 -15.82
C GLU A 206 -1.29 -11.20 -16.22
N LEU A 207 -0.77 -10.33 -15.36
CA LEU A 207 -0.61 -8.90 -15.68
C LEU A 207 0.26 -8.67 -16.92
N LEU A 208 1.45 -9.30 -16.99
CA LEU A 208 2.36 -9.12 -18.12
C LEU A 208 1.76 -9.66 -19.42
N GLN A 209 0.98 -10.74 -19.35
CA GLN A 209 0.22 -11.24 -20.48
C GLN A 209 -0.81 -10.21 -20.96
N LEU A 210 -1.62 -9.66 -20.05
CA LEU A 210 -2.61 -8.62 -20.38
C LEU A 210 -1.96 -7.38 -21.01
N LEU A 211 -0.83 -6.93 -20.47
CA LEU A 211 -0.08 -5.79 -21.03
C LEU A 211 0.45 -6.11 -22.44
N SER A 212 0.94 -7.32 -22.66
CA SER A 212 1.42 -7.76 -23.97
C SER A 212 0.30 -7.92 -24.99
N GLU A 213 -0.90 -8.32 -24.56
CA GLU A 213 -2.09 -8.42 -25.39
C GLU A 213 -2.63 -7.04 -25.77
N ALA A 214 -2.68 -6.10 -24.81
CA ALA A 214 -3.08 -4.72 -25.04
C ALA A 214 -2.23 -4.03 -26.11
N GLN A 215 -0.94 -4.36 -26.21
CA GLN A 215 -0.04 -3.85 -27.26
C GLN A 215 -0.33 -4.39 -28.66
N ARG A 216 -0.95 -5.57 -28.76
CA ARG A 216 -1.24 -6.23 -30.04
C ARG A 216 -2.61 -5.83 -30.60
N GLN A 217 -3.48 -5.25 -29.77
CA GLN A 217 -4.75 -4.73 -30.24
C GLN A 217 -4.49 -3.44 -31.04
N PRO A 218 -5.01 -3.33 -32.29
CA PRO A 218 -4.99 -2.07 -33.00
C PRO A 218 -5.64 -1.01 -32.12
N GLN A 219 -5.02 0.17 -31.99
CA GLN A 219 -5.71 1.33 -31.42
C GLN A 219 -6.98 1.53 -32.25
N ALA A 220 -8.14 1.15 -31.70
CA ALA A 220 -9.40 1.51 -32.32
C ALA A 220 -9.43 3.03 -32.32
N ALA A 221 -9.39 3.63 -33.52
CA ALA A 221 -9.54 5.06 -33.69
C ALA A 221 -10.87 5.46 -33.03
N VAL A 222 -10.78 6.22 -31.94
CA VAL A 222 -11.90 6.93 -31.32
C VAL A 222 -11.96 8.32 -31.93
#